data_AF-A0A6C0JLY1-F1
#
_entry.id   AF-A0A6C0JLY1-F1
#
_cell.length_a   1.000
_cell.length_b   1.000
_cell.length_c   1.000
_cell.angle_alpha   90.00
_cell.angle_beta   90.00
_cell.angle_gamma   90.00
#
_symmetry.space_group_name_H-M   'P 1'
#
loop_
_entity.id
_entity.type
_entity.pdbx_description
1 polymer ?
#
loop_
_entity_poly.entity_id
_entity_poly.type
_entity_poly.pdbx_seq_one_letter_code
_entity_poly.pdbx_strand_id
1 'polypeptide(L)'
;MKIEVYTDGACSNNGKKDAKASWAFYFPEHKSLSKAARVPEDQTQTNQRGELMAISEAVKSAESTFPLLETELKIYTDSMYSKNCLTNWLSSWVAKNWKTSQGGDVIHRDLIEDTSKRLSRFKSYNITYVKAHTGGIDEQSRNNHIVDRMASNIINPEEFKEIVSNGEEAIEGCPLKLMGSPIGERELVRWCILNLTKLDENELDKALISAFIKTVKRKGFGVEKQRLHRSTLYRLKTDNGLIKEDITITKEE
;
A
#
# COMPACT_ATOMS: atom_id res chain seq x y z
N MET A 1 -33.24 1.94 -7.05
CA MET A 1 -32.36 1.02 -6.29
C MET A 1 -31.10 1.74 -5.86
N LYS A 2 -30.46 1.30 -4.78
CA LYS A 2 -29.17 1.82 -4.32
C LYS A 2 -28.09 0.80 -4.65
N ILE A 3 -27.03 1.23 -5.31
CA ILE A 3 -25.89 0.38 -5.67
C ILE A 3 -24.65 0.95 -5.02
N GLU A 4 -23.97 0.15 -4.22
CA GLU A 4 -22.73 0.52 -3.54
C GLU A 4 -21.52 -0.13 -4.22
N VAL A 5 -20.46 0.65 -4.39
CA VAL A 5 -19.19 0.17 -4.95
C VAL A 5 -18.02 0.79 -4.21
N TYR A 6 -17.01 -0.02 -3.93
CA TYR A 6 -15.74 0.40 -3.35
C TYR A 6 -14.69 0.38 -4.45
N THR A 7 -13.81 1.37 -4.48
CA THR A 7 -12.80 1.54 -5.53
C THR A 7 -11.46 1.86 -4.91
N ASP A 8 -10.40 1.26 -5.42
CA ASP A 8 -9.03 1.56 -5.02
C ASP A 8 -8.07 1.41 -6.20
N GLY A 9 -6.95 2.12 -6.14
CA GLY A 9 -5.85 2.03 -7.09
C GLY A 9 -4.51 1.92 -6.39
N ALA A 10 -3.72 0.92 -6.78
CA ALA A 10 -2.37 0.73 -6.27
C ALA A 10 -1.33 1.12 -7.31
N CYS A 11 -0.12 1.48 -6.85
CA CYS A 11 1.03 1.70 -7.73
C CYS A 11 2.34 1.32 -7.03
N SER A 12 3.03 0.31 -7.55
CA SER A 12 4.42 0.05 -7.12
C SER A 12 5.36 1.07 -7.75
N ASN A 13 6.42 1.41 -7.02
CA ASN A 13 7.45 2.35 -7.46
C ASN A 13 6.90 3.69 -8.01
N ASN A 14 5.79 4.18 -7.43
CA ASN A 14 5.14 5.42 -7.85
C ASN A 14 6.15 6.59 -7.97
N GLY A 15 6.13 7.30 -9.10
CA GLY A 15 7.06 8.39 -9.42
C GLY A 15 8.43 7.94 -9.96
N LYS A 16 8.67 6.64 -10.13
CA LYS A 16 9.90 6.10 -10.76
C LYS A 16 9.62 5.58 -12.17
N LYS A 17 10.70 5.31 -12.92
CA LYS A 17 10.65 4.84 -14.31
C LYS A 17 9.98 3.46 -14.46
N ASP A 18 10.07 2.61 -13.44
CA ASP A 18 9.54 1.26 -13.39
C ASP A 18 8.20 1.18 -12.64
N ALA A 19 7.49 2.30 -12.50
CA ALA A 19 6.18 2.35 -11.87
C ALA A 19 5.19 1.44 -12.60
N LYS A 20 4.38 0.71 -11.82
CA LYS A 20 3.31 -0.16 -12.32
C LYS A 20 2.07 0.14 -11.52
N ALA A 21 1.00 0.55 -12.18
CA ALA A 21 -0.27 0.86 -11.55
C ALA A 21 -1.33 -0.20 -11.84
N SER A 22 -2.28 -0.33 -10.94
CA SER A 22 -3.47 -1.16 -11.04
C SER A 22 -4.69 -0.40 -10.53
N TRP A 23 -5.85 -0.98 -10.78
CA TRP A 23 -7.12 -0.49 -10.31
C TRP A 23 -7.99 -1.68 -9.92
N ALA A 24 -8.89 -1.48 -8.97
CA ALA A 24 -9.90 -2.45 -8.62
C ALA A 24 -11.20 -1.76 -8.19
N PHE A 25 -12.31 -2.45 -8.42
CA PHE A 25 -13.58 -2.09 -7.83
C PHE A 25 -14.33 -3.31 -7.33
N TYR A 26 -15.08 -3.13 -6.25
CA TYR A 26 -15.80 -4.18 -5.55
C TYR A 26 -17.24 -3.77 -5.28
N PHE A 27 -18.20 -4.55 -5.77
CA PHE A 27 -19.63 -4.40 -5.47
C PHE A 27 -20.03 -5.42 -4.39
N PRO A 28 -20.24 -5.01 -3.11
CA PRO A 28 -20.50 -5.95 -2.01
C PRO A 28 -21.69 -6.88 -2.26
N GLU A 29 -22.78 -6.32 -2.78
CA GLU A 29 -24.03 -7.03 -3.10
C GLU A 29 -24.02 -7.73 -4.47
N HIS A 30 -23.02 -7.44 -5.31
CA HIS A 30 -22.91 -7.97 -6.68
C HIS A 30 -21.47 -8.41 -6.98
N LYS A 31 -20.91 -9.26 -6.13
CA LYS A 31 -19.47 -9.61 -6.13
C LYS A 31 -18.94 -10.07 -7.48
N SER A 32 -19.75 -10.79 -8.27
CA SER A 32 -19.38 -11.27 -9.62
C SER A 32 -19.11 -10.16 -10.64
N LEU A 33 -19.57 -8.92 -10.39
CA LEU A 33 -19.28 -7.77 -11.24
C LEU A 33 -17.92 -7.15 -10.91
N SER A 34 -17.37 -7.42 -9.72
CA SER A 34 -16.12 -6.83 -9.22
C SER A 34 -14.93 -7.24 -10.10
N LYS A 35 -14.04 -6.29 -10.38
CA LYS A 35 -12.88 -6.51 -11.25
C LYS A 35 -11.65 -5.80 -10.71
N ALA A 36 -10.50 -6.34 -11.07
CA ALA A 36 -9.21 -5.70 -10.88
C ALA A 36 -8.33 -5.96 -12.10
N ALA A 37 -7.53 -4.98 -12.48
CA ALA A 37 -6.63 -5.09 -13.62
C ALA A 37 -5.51 -4.05 -13.54
N ARG A 38 -4.52 -4.20 -14.43
CA ARG A 38 -3.45 -3.22 -14.59
C ARG A 38 -3.99 -1.97 -15.27
N VAL A 39 -3.44 -0.82 -14.90
CA VAL A 39 -3.53 0.36 -15.76
C VAL A 39 -2.80 0.01 -17.07
N PRO A 40 -3.42 0.22 -18.25
CA PRO A 40 -2.81 -0.10 -19.54
C PRO A 40 -1.38 0.47 -19.67
N GLU A 41 -0.46 -0.33 -20.22
CA GLU A 41 0.97 0.01 -20.24
C GLU A 41 1.30 1.26 -21.06
N ASP A 42 0.46 1.59 -22.04
CA ASP A 42 0.55 2.79 -22.87
C ASP A 42 0.11 4.07 -22.13
N GLN A 43 -0.36 3.95 -20.89
CA GLN A 43 -0.84 5.05 -20.08
C GLN A 43 0.05 5.33 -18.87
N THR A 44 -0.05 6.53 -18.32
CA THR A 44 0.78 6.98 -17.19
C THR A 44 0.60 6.09 -15.96
N GLN A 45 1.65 5.40 -15.53
CA GLN A 45 1.63 4.54 -14.36
C GLN A 45 1.83 5.36 -13.07
N THR A 46 0.73 5.81 -12.46
CA THR A 46 0.73 6.54 -11.19
C THR A 46 -0.38 6.04 -10.28
N ASN A 47 -0.23 6.25 -8.97
CA ASN A 47 -1.30 5.96 -8.01
C ASN A 47 -2.60 6.70 -8.37
N GLN A 48 -2.49 8.01 -8.63
CA GLN A 48 -3.63 8.87 -8.96
C GLN A 48 -4.39 8.40 -10.21
N ARG A 49 -3.69 7.86 -11.22
CA ARG A 49 -4.36 7.30 -12.40
C ARG A 49 -5.08 5.98 -12.08
N GLY A 50 -4.44 5.09 -11.31
CA GLY A 50 -5.06 3.84 -10.87
C GLY A 50 -6.37 4.10 -10.11
N GLU A 51 -6.33 5.06 -9.19
CA GLU A 51 -7.47 5.48 -8.36
C GLU A 51 -8.63 6.06 -9.19
N LEU A 52 -8.34 6.94 -10.15
CA LEU A 52 -9.36 7.48 -11.06
C LEU A 52 -9.89 6.41 -12.02
N MET A 53 -9.03 5.50 -12.48
CA MET A 53 -9.42 4.42 -13.37
C MET A 53 -10.34 3.42 -12.65
N ALA A 54 -10.09 3.13 -11.37
CA ALA A 54 -10.96 2.30 -10.55
C ALA A 54 -12.40 2.84 -10.51
N ILE A 55 -12.57 4.15 -10.30
CA ILE A 55 -13.88 4.79 -10.37
C ILE A 55 -14.46 4.74 -11.79
N SER A 56 -13.65 5.05 -12.81
CA SER A 56 -14.10 5.02 -14.21
C SER A 56 -14.65 3.66 -14.63
N GLU A 57 -13.93 2.58 -14.33
CA GLU A 57 -14.31 1.22 -14.67
C GLU A 57 -15.50 0.73 -13.83
N ALA A 58 -15.59 1.11 -12.55
CA ALA A 58 -16.75 0.85 -11.72
C ALA A 58 -18.03 1.47 -12.30
N VAL A 59 -17.94 2.74 -12.75
CA VAL A 59 -19.06 3.48 -13.35
C VAL A 59 -19.47 2.86 -14.68
N LYS A 60 -18.52 2.46 -15.54
CA LYS A 60 -18.82 1.74 -16.80
C LYS A 60 -19.51 0.40 -16.52
N SER A 61 -19.03 -0.35 -15.54
CA SER A 61 -19.64 -1.61 -15.13
C SER A 61 -21.08 -1.38 -14.66
N ALA A 62 -21.29 -0.39 -13.78
CA ALA A 62 -22.62 -0.06 -13.28
C ALA A 62 -23.56 0.40 -14.41
N GLU A 63 -23.08 1.22 -15.34
CA GLU A 63 -23.85 1.74 -16.47
C GLU A 63 -24.30 0.64 -17.43
N SER A 64 -23.44 -0.37 -17.65
CA SER A 64 -23.78 -1.52 -18.50
C SER A 64 -24.71 -2.55 -17.84
N THR A 65 -24.85 -2.50 -16.50
CA THR A 65 -25.51 -3.57 -15.73
C THR A 65 -26.83 -3.12 -15.10
N PHE A 66 -26.92 -1.89 -14.61
CA PHE A 66 -28.06 -1.39 -13.84
C PHE A 66 -28.85 -0.33 -14.63
N PRO A 67 -30.19 -0.24 -14.47
CA PRO A 67 -30.99 0.78 -15.12
C PRO A 67 -30.67 2.17 -14.55
N LEU A 68 -30.13 3.03 -15.42
CA LEU A 68 -29.52 4.32 -15.03
C LEU A 68 -30.49 5.24 -14.27
N LEU A 69 -31.70 5.44 -14.81
CA LEU A 69 -32.69 6.38 -14.26
C LEU A 69 -33.32 5.91 -12.94
N GLU A 70 -33.06 4.68 -12.53
CA GLU A 70 -33.55 4.11 -11.27
C GLU A 70 -32.44 3.91 -10.24
N THR A 71 -31.18 4.10 -10.64
CA THR A 71 -30.01 3.74 -9.83
C THR A 71 -29.42 4.95 -9.12
N GLU A 72 -29.34 4.87 -7.79
CA GLU A 72 -28.60 5.78 -6.92
C GLU A 72 -27.23 5.13 -6.64
N LEU A 73 -26.17 5.63 -7.29
CA LEU A 73 -24.84 5.04 -7.23
C LEU A 73 -24.01 5.64 -6.09
N LYS A 74 -23.58 4.83 -5.12
CA LYS A 74 -22.72 5.26 -4.02
C LYS A 74 -21.34 4.66 -4.17
N ILE A 75 -20.36 5.54 -4.40
CA ILE A 75 -18.97 5.19 -4.64
C ILE A 75 -18.17 5.51 -3.39
N TYR A 76 -17.43 4.54 -2.88
CA TYR A 76 -16.53 4.67 -1.76
C TYR A 76 -15.08 4.57 -2.25
N THR A 77 -14.27 5.55 -1.89
CA THR A 77 -12.84 5.61 -2.24
C THR A 77 -12.08 6.19 -1.06
N ASP A 78 -10.86 5.74 -0.82
CA ASP A 78 -9.92 6.37 0.11
C ASP A 78 -9.01 7.40 -0.58
N SER A 79 -9.20 7.64 -1.88
CA SER A 79 -8.55 8.71 -2.60
C SER A 79 -9.32 10.02 -2.50
N MET A 80 -8.90 10.86 -1.54
CA MET A 80 -9.40 12.23 -1.44
C MET A 80 -9.12 13.03 -2.73
N TYR A 81 -8.03 12.70 -3.45
CA TYR A 81 -7.73 13.26 -4.76
C TYR A 81 -8.82 12.93 -5.79
N SER A 82 -9.13 11.65 -5.99
CA SER A 82 -10.12 11.21 -6.97
C SER A 82 -11.52 11.75 -6.65
N LYS A 83 -11.90 11.72 -5.37
CA LYS A 83 -13.15 12.35 -4.91
C LYS A 83 -13.19 13.84 -5.28
N ASN A 84 -12.16 14.61 -4.93
CA ASN A 84 -12.13 16.04 -5.20
C ASN A 84 -12.12 16.36 -6.71
N CYS A 85 -11.46 15.53 -7.53
CA CYS A 85 -11.49 15.66 -8.99
C CYS A 85 -12.90 15.57 -9.56
N LEU A 86 -13.72 14.67 -9.03
CA LEU A 86 -15.08 14.40 -9.52
C LEU A 86 -16.18 15.21 -8.80
N THR A 87 -15.85 15.89 -7.70
CA THR A 87 -16.81 16.74 -6.96
C THR A 87 -16.42 18.21 -6.96
N ASN A 88 -15.32 18.55 -6.31
CA ASN A 88 -15.01 19.92 -5.90
C ASN A 88 -14.33 20.73 -7.00
N TRP A 89 -13.47 20.08 -7.79
CA TRP A 89 -12.62 20.75 -8.77
C TRP A 89 -13.21 20.74 -10.19
N LEU A 90 -14.07 19.76 -10.48
CA LEU A 90 -14.66 19.53 -11.80
C LEU A 90 -15.31 20.79 -12.39
N SER A 91 -16.20 21.44 -11.65
CA SER A 91 -16.95 22.62 -12.13
C SER A 91 -16.02 23.78 -12.49
N SER A 92 -14.98 24.00 -11.68
CA SER A 92 -13.98 25.04 -11.93
C SER A 92 -13.12 24.71 -13.16
N TRP A 93 -12.71 23.45 -13.32
CA TRP A 93 -11.93 23.02 -14.47
C TRP A 93 -12.72 23.13 -15.76
N VAL A 94 -13.99 22.68 -15.78
CA VAL A 94 -14.86 22.84 -16.96
C VAL A 94 -15.02 24.32 -17.33
N ALA A 95 -15.26 25.19 -16.36
CA ALA A 95 -15.38 26.63 -16.59
C ALA A 95 -14.07 27.29 -17.09
N LYS A 96 -12.91 26.74 -16.71
CA LYS A 96 -11.58 27.23 -17.10
C LYS A 96 -10.98 26.48 -18.29
N ASN A 97 -11.81 25.82 -19.11
CA ASN A 97 -11.37 25.03 -20.26
C ASN A 97 -10.26 24.02 -19.91
N TRP A 98 -10.44 23.32 -18.79
CA TRP A 98 -9.55 22.30 -18.24
C TRP A 98 -8.13 22.78 -17.88
N LYS A 99 -8.06 24.01 -17.34
CA LYS A 99 -6.84 24.56 -16.75
C LYS A 99 -6.88 24.55 -15.22
N THR A 100 -5.73 24.25 -14.62
CA THR A 100 -5.52 24.33 -13.17
C THR A 100 -5.42 25.79 -12.71
N SER A 101 -5.42 26.02 -11.39
CA SER A 101 -5.22 27.37 -10.83
C SER A 101 -3.87 27.99 -11.18
N GLN A 102 -2.88 27.16 -11.52
CA GLN A 102 -1.54 27.58 -11.95
C GLN A 102 -1.43 27.73 -13.49
N GLY A 103 -2.53 27.57 -14.24
CA GLY A 103 -2.57 27.70 -15.69
C GLY A 103 -2.10 26.48 -16.49
N GLY A 104 -1.60 25.44 -15.81
CA GLY A 104 -1.27 24.16 -16.42
C GLY A 104 -2.51 23.35 -16.82
N ASP A 105 -2.35 22.35 -17.68
CA ASP A 105 -3.43 21.42 -18.03
C ASP A 105 -3.80 20.51 -16.85
N VAL A 106 -5.09 20.21 -16.73
CA VAL A 106 -5.57 19.23 -15.74
C VAL A 106 -5.07 17.84 -16.12
N ILE A 107 -4.29 17.25 -15.22
CA ILE A 107 -3.77 15.89 -15.37
C ILE A 107 -4.94 14.90 -15.26
N HIS A 108 -4.89 13.81 -16.03
CA HIS A 108 -5.92 12.75 -16.07
C HIS A 108 -7.32 13.24 -16.50
N ARG A 109 -7.38 14.36 -17.23
CA ARG A 109 -8.62 14.90 -17.81
C ARG A 109 -9.42 13.83 -18.55
N ASP A 110 -8.75 12.95 -19.27
CA ASP A 110 -9.36 11.86 -20.03
C ASP A 110 -10.31 11.01 -19.16
N LEU A 111 -9.86 10.61 -17.97
CA LEU A 111 -10.66 9.83 -17.03
C LEU A 111 -11.72 10.68 -16.33
N ILE A 112 -11.34 11.89 -15.89
CA ILE A 112 -12.23 12.77 -15.13
C ILE A 112 -13.43 13.20 -16.00
N GLU A 113 -13.16 13.61 -17.23
CA GLU A 113 -14.18 14.08 -18.16
C GLU A 113 -15.15 12.95 -18.55
N ASP A 114 -14.65 11.78 -18.97
CA ASP A 114 -15.49 10.63 -19.34
C ASP A 114 -16.33 10.13 -18.14
N THR A 115 -15.69 9.98 -16.99
CA THR A 115 -16.37 9.49 -15.77
C THR A 115 -17.46 10.45 -15.31
N SER A 116 -17.21 11.77 -15.35
CA SER A 116 -18.22 12.77 -14.97
C SER A 116 -19.45 12.75 -15.87
N LYS A 117 -19.26 12.57 -17.19
CA LYS A 117 -20.35 12.44 -18.16
C LYS A 117 -21.19 11.20 -17.86
N ARG A 118 -20.57 10.05 -17.61
CA ARG A 118 -21.29 8.81 -17.26
C ARG A 118 -22.06 8.92 -15.96
N LEU A 119 -21.43 9.47 -14.92
CA LEU A 119 -22.07 9.68 -13.61
C LEU A 119 -23.36 10.50 -13.70
N SER A 120 -23.39 11.53 -14.56
CA SER A 120 -24.58 12.37 -14.76
C SER A 120 -25.79 11.65 -15.37
N ARG A 121 -25.61 10.43 -15.89
CA ARG A 121 -26.71 9.63 -16.48
C ARG A 121 -27.49 8.84 -15.44
N PHE A 122 -26.91 8.59 -14.26
CA PHE A 122 -27.58 7.90 -13.16
C PHE A 122 -28.63 8.82 -12.52
N LYS A 123 -29.67 8.24 -11.89
CA LYS A 123 -30.68 8.98 -11.13
C LYS A 123 -30.03 9.95 -10.14
N SER A 124 -29.03 9.46 -9.41
CA SER A 124 -28.14 10.25 -8.58
C SER A 124 -26.86 9.48 -8.30
N TYR A 125 -25.82 10.18 -7.87
CA TYR A 125 -24.59 9.54 -7.40
C TYR A 125 -24.01 10.29 -6.20
N ASN A 126 -23.22 9.58 -5.39
CA ASN A 126 -22.45 10.17 -4.30
C ASN A 126 -21.07 9.50 -4.21
N ILE A 127 -20.03 10.32 -4.04
CA ILE A 127 -18.66 9.85 -3.81
C ILE A 127 -18.28 10.15 -2.36
N THR A 128 -18.15 9.09 -1.56
CA THR A 128 -17.81 9.15 -0.14
C THR A 128 -16.35 8.79 0.06
N TYR A 129 -15.64 9.60 0.86
CA TYR A 129 -14.30 9.25 1.31
C TYR A 129 -14.38 8.23 2.44
N VAL A 130 -13.62 7.14 2.33
CA VAL A 130 -13.42 6.17 3.41
C VAL A 130 -11.97 6.28 3.86
N LYS A 131 -11.71 6.11 5.16
CA LYS A 131 -10.34 6.16 5.66
C LYS A 131 -9.64 4.84 5.34
N ALA A 132 -8.51 4.90 4.64
CA ALA A 132 -7.66 3.73 4.39
C ALA A 132 -7.03 3.17 5.67
N HIS A 133 -6.73 1.87 5.66
CA HIS A 133 -5.91 1.16 6.66
C HIS A 133 -6.28 1.42 8.14
N THR A 134 -7.57 1.55 8.44
CA THR A 134 -8.04 1.77 9.82
C THR A 134 -7.86 0.54 10.72
N GLY A 135 -7.69 -0.65 10.15
CA GLY A 135 -7.80 -1.92 10.90
C GLY A 135 -9.20 -2.14 11.50
N GLY A 136 -10.19 -1.34 11.05
CA GLY A 136 -11.54 -1.38 11.54
C GLY A 136 -12.25 -2.68 11.15
N ILE A 137 -13.18 -3.10 12.01
CA ILE A 137 -14.03 -4.27 11.78
C ILE A 137 -15.42 -3.88 11.27
N ASP A 138 -15.69 -2.58 11.03
CA ASP A 138 -16.93 -2.14 10.42
C ASP A 138 -16.98 -2.52 8.93
N GLU A 139 -18.18 -2.46 8.37
CA GLU A 139 -18.44 -2.87 6.99
C GLU A 139 -17.64 -2.05 5.96
N GLN A 140 -17.52 -0.74 6.15
CA GLN A 140 -16.77 0.12 5.23
C GLN A 140 -15.28 -0.21 5.28
N SER A 141 -14.73 -0.40 6.48
CA SER A 141 -13.33 -0.83 6.64
C SER A 141 -13.07 -2.20 6.02
N ARG A 142 -13.98 -3.17 6.17
CA ARG A 142 -13.85 -4.50 5.54
C ARG A 142 -13.88 -4.43 4.02
N ASN A 143 -14.84 -3.69 3.45
CA ASN A 143 -14.99 -3.58 2.00
C ASN A 143 -13.85 -2.76 1.36
N ASN A 144 -13.37 -1.70 2.03
CA ASN A 144 -12.17 -0.98 1.59
C ASN A 144 -10.95 -1.90 1.58
N HIS A 145 -10.78 -2.75 2.61
CA HIS A 145 -9.67 -3.70 2.67
C HIS A 145 -9.76 -4.80 1.61
N ILE A 146 -10.97 -5.19 1.19
CA ILE A 146 -11.15 -6.13 0.07
C ILE A 146 -10.66 -5.50 -1.24
N VAL A 147 -11.13 -4.28 -1.55
CA VAL A 147 -10.75 -3.63 -2.82
C VAL A 147 -9.27 -3.23 -2.85
N ASP A 148 -8.69 -2.83 -1.71
CA ASP A 148 -7.25 -2.57 -1.55
C ASP A 148 -6.39 -3.80 -1.89
N ARG A 149 -6.78 -4.97 -1.37
CA ARG A 149 -6.12 -6.23 -1.75
C ARG A 149 -6.33 -6.58 -3.21
N MET A 150 -7.52 -6.35 -3.76
CA MET A 150 -7.78 -6.59 -5.18
C MET A 150 -6.85 -5.76 -6.07
N ALA A 151 -6.64 -4.47 -5.76
CA ALA A 151 -5.74 -3.62 -6.52
C ALA A 151 -4.27 -4.02 -6.29
N SER A 152 -3.87 -4.23 -5.04
CA SER A 152 -2.49 -4.57 -4.67
C SER A 152 -2.02 -5.90 -5.26
N ASN A 153 -2.87 -6.93 -5.25
CA ASN A 153 -2.55 -8.27 -5.77
C ASN A 153 -2.24 -8.27 -7.27
N ILE A 154 -2.78 -7.32 -8.03
CA ILE A 154 -2.47 -7.19 -9.46
C ILE A 154 -1.00 -6.76 -9.69
N ILE A 155 -0.43 -6.03 -8.74
CA ILE A 155 0.95 -5.51 -8.83
C ILE A 155 1.92 -6.47 -8.14
N ASN A 156 1.49 -7.03 -7.01
CA ASN A 156 2.25 -7.96 -6.18
C ASN A 156 1.49 -9.29 -6.08
N PRO A 157 1.40 -10.08 -7.16
CA PRO A 157 0.64 -11.33 -7.17
C PRO A 157 1.20 -12.40 -6.22
N GLU A 158 2.43 -12.23 -5.71
CA GLU A 158 3.06 -13.16 -4.77
C GLU A 158 2.75 -12.86 -3.29
N GLU A 159 2.04 -11.77 -2.95
CA GLU A 159 1.57 -11.53 -1.57
C GLU A 159 0.22 -12.23 -1.28
N PHE A 160 0.08 -13.50 -1.68
CA PHE A 160 -0.96 -14.37 -1.11
C PHE A 160 -0.59 -14.67 0.35
N LYS A 161 -0.97 -13.78 1.28
CA LYS A 161 -1.24 -14.21 2.65
C LYS A 161 -2.63 -14.80 2.67
N GLU A 162 -2.73 -16.09 2.37
CA GLU A 162 -3.85 -16.88 2.87
C GLU A 162 -3.97 -16.56 4.37
N ILE A 163 -5.12 -16.02 4.78
CA ILE A 163 -5.47 -16.00 6.20
C ILE A 163 -5.79 -17.44 6.52
N VAL A 164 -4.76 -18.18 6.92
CA VAL A 164 -4.89 -19.58 7.23
C VAL A 164 -5.79 -19.74 8.44
N SER A 165 -6.74 -20.65 8.30
CA SER A 165 -7.77 -21.01 9.27
C SER A 165 -7.21 -21.44 10.64
N ASN A 166 -8.10 -21.54 11.63
CA ASN A 166 -7.89 -21.72 13.08
C ASN A 166 -7.04 -22.94 13.55
N GLY A 167 -6.24 -23.58 12.68
CA GLY A 167 -5.50 -24.79 12.99
C GLY A 167 -4.02 -24.82 12.58
N GLU A 168 -3.51 -23.88 11.79
CA GLU A 168 -2.11 -23.94 11.34
C GLU A 168 -1.16 -23.07 12.18
N GLU A 169 0.05 -23.58 12.35
CA GLU A 169 1.12 -22.88 13.03
C GLU A 169 1.66 -21.76 12.13
N ALA A 170 1.85 -20.55 12.67
CA ALA A 170 2.35 -19.41 11.89
C ALA A 170 3.73 -19.68 11.25
N ILE A 171 4.54 -20.49 11.93
CA ILE A 171 5.79 -21.08 11.45
C ILE A 171 5.85 -22.48 12.06
N GLU A 172 6.27 -23.50 11.31
CA GLU A 172 6.34 -24.88 11.81
C GLU A 172 7.16 -24.97 13.11
N GLY A 173 6.56 -25.50 14.17
CA GLY A 173 7.12 -25.64 15.51
C GLY A 173 7.11 -24.35 16.33
N CYS A 174 6.46 -23.28 15.87
CA CYS A 174 6.34 -22.02 16.61
C CYS A 174 5.45 -22.18 17.84
N PRO A 175 5.88 -21.69 19.02
CA PRO A 175 5.08 -21.78 20.24
C PRO A 175 3.86 -20.83 20.24
N LEU A 176 3.82 -19.83 19.35
CA LEU A 176 2.68 -18.93 19.20
C LEU A 176 1.58 -19.58 18.35
N LYS A 177 0.37 -19.69 18.91
CA LYS A 177 -0.82 -20.19 18.22
C LYS A 177 -1.92 -19.13 18.22
N LEU A 178 -2.72 -19.07 17.15
CA LEU A 178 -3.77 -18.07 16.95
C LEU A 178 -4.79 -18.00 18.11
N MET A 179 -5.04 -19.14 18.78
CA MET A 179 -5.92 -19.28 19.95
C MET A 179 -5.22 -20.00 21.12
N GLY A 180 -3.88 -19.94 21.17
CA GLY A 180 -3.09 -20.55 22.24
C GLY A 180 -2.91 -19.63 23.44
N SER A 181 -2.43 -20.20 24.56
CA SER A 181 -2.01 -19.40 25.71
C SER A 181 -0.89 -18.42 25.32
N PRO A 182 -0.82 -17.23 25.93
CA PRO A 182 0.31 -16.32 25.76
C PRO A 182 1.62 -17.00 26.16
N ILE A 183 2.69 -16.70 25.43
CA ILE A 183 4.04 -17.18 25.74
C ILE A 183 4.89 -16.05 26.31
N GLY A 184 5.87 -16.39 27.14
CA GLY A 184 6.80 -15.41 27.69
C GLY A 184 7.78 -14.87 26.63
N GLU A 185 8.15 -13.59 26.73
CA GLU A 185 9.11 -12.96 25.81
C GLU A 185 10.42 -13.75 25.72
N ARG A 186 10.96 -14.20 26.86
CA ARG A 186 12.21 -14.99 26.91
C ARG A 186 12.09 -16.32 26.16
N GLU A 187 10.94 -16.95 26.24
CA GLU A 187 10.67 -18.23 25.59
C GLU A 187 10.59 -18.04 24.07
N LEU A 188 9.90 -17.00 23.61
CA LEU A 188 9.84 -16.64 22.20
C LEU A 188 11.23 -16.31 21.64
N VAL A 189 12.00 -15.48 22.34
CA VAL A 189 13.38 -15.12 21.94
C VAL A 189 14.24 -16.37 21.85
N ARG A 190 14.16 -17.28 22.83
CA ARG A 190 14.89 -18.54 22.82
C ARG A 190 14.52 -19.41 21.62
N TRP A 191 13.23 -19.50 21.30
CA TRP A 191 12.75 -20.22 20.13
C TRP A 191 13.31 -19.61 18.83
N CYS A 192 13.26 -18.29 18.67
CA CYS A 192 13.81 -17.60 17.50
C CYS A 192 15.31 -17.89 17.32
N ILE A 193 16.10 -17.84 18.39
CA ILE A 193 17.55 -18.13 18.36
C ILE A 193 17.82 -19.58 17.92
N LEU A 194 16.99 -20.54 18.35
CA LEU A 194 17.14 -21.96 17.97
C LEU A 194 16.64 -22.26 16.55
N ASN A 195 15.84 -21.36 15.96
CA ASN A 195 15.16 -21.59 14.68
C ASN A 195 15.43 -20.45 13.68
N LEU A 196 16.64 -19.86 13.69
CA LEU A 196 16.98 -18.72 12.81
C LEU A 196 16.71 -19.00 11.32
N THR A 197 16.95 -20.23 10.86
CA THR A 197 16.71 -20.65 9.47
C THR A 197 15.24 -20.69 9.08
N LYS A 198 14.32 -20.63 10.05
CA LYS A 198 12.88 -20.59 9.81
C LYS A 198 12.33 -19.15 9.75
N LEU A 199 13.16 -18.15 9.98
CA LEU A 199 12.78 -16.73 9.92
C LEU A 199 13.08 -16.17 8.52
N ASP A 200 12.40 -15.09 8.14
CA ASP A 200 12.72 -14.36 6.91
C ASP A 200 14.17 -13.87 6.95
N GLU A 201 14.96 -14.28 5.97
CA GLU A 201 16.42 -14.03 5.92
C GLU A 201 16.74 -12.53 5.86
N ASN A 202 15.99 -11.76 5.07
CA ASN A 202 16.23 -10.32 4.90
C ASN A 202 15.90 -9.53 6.16
N GLU A 203 14.81 -9.87 6.85
CA GLU A 203 14.43 -9.24 8.12
C GLU A 203 15.36 -9.66 9.26
N LEU A 204 15.78 -10.94 9.28
CA LEU A 204 16.76 -11.43 10.24
C LEU A 204 18.10 -10.69 10.11
N ASP A 205 18.61 -10.54 8.88
CA ASP A 205 19.85 -9.80 8.62
C ASP A 205 19.79 -8.36 9.13
N LYS A 206 18.69 -7.65 8.84
CA LYS A 206 18.48 -6.28 9.34
C LYS A 206 18.45 -6.23 10.86
N ALA A 207 17.76 -7.18 11.50
CA ALA A 207 17.64 -7.25 12.95
C ALA A 207 18.99 -7.54 13.61
N LEU A 208 19.77 -8.48 13.07
CA LEU A 208 21.11 -8.84 13.56
C LEU A 208 22.08 -7.66 13.44
N ILE A 209 22.12 -6.98 12.28
CA ILE A 209 22.94 -5.79 12.09
C ILE A 209 22.54 -4.69 13.08
N SER A 210 21.24 -4.47 13.27
CA SER A 210 20.73 -3.48 14.23
C SER A 210 21.14 -3.80 15.67
N ALA A 211 21.01 -5.06 16.08
CA ALA A 211 21.43 -5.53 17.40
C ALA A 211 22.94 -5.36 17.61
N PHE A 212 23.75 -5.71 16.60
CA PHE A 212 25.20 -5.51 16.62
C PHE A 212 25.57 -4.04 16.77
N ILE A 213 25.01 -3.14 15.95
CA ILE A 213 25.28 -1.70 16.00
C ILE A 213 24.97 -1.12 17.39
N LYS A 214 23.83 -1.50 17.98
CA LYS A 214 23.46 -1.05 19.33
C LYS A 214 24.44 -1.56 20.38
N THR A 215 24.92 -2.79 20.22
CA THR A 215 25.88 -3.42 21.15
C THR A 215 27.23 -2.71 21.13
N VAL A 216 27.79 -2.45 19.95
CA VAL A 216 29.10 -1.79 19.84
C VAL A 216 29.05 -0.31 20.24
N LYS A 217 27.91 0.37 20.00
CA LYS A 217 27.68 1.73 20.52
C LYS A 217 27.71 1.81 22.04
N ARG A 218 27.09 0.84 22.74
CA ARG A 218 27.17 0.75 24.21
C ARG A 218 28.60 0.51 24.72
N LYS A 219 29.46 -0.07 23.88
CA LYS A 219 30.89 -0.26 24.16
C LYS A 219 31.76 0.94 23.74
N GLY A 220 31.17 2.06 23.32
CA GLY A 220 31.90 3.28 22.94
C GLY A 220 32.39 3.32 21.49
N PHE A 221 31.93 2.41 20.62
CA PHE A 221 32.31 2.43 19.21
C PHE A 221 31.18 2.97 18.32
N GLY A 222 31.54 3.83 17.37
CA GLY A 222 30.67 4.19 16.26
C GLY A 222 30.70 3.13 15.16
N VAL A 223 29.64 3.09 14.34
CA VAL A 223 29.59 2.26 13.12
C VAL A 223 29.34 3.18 11.94
N GLU A 224 30.17 3.05 10.91
CA GLU A 224 30.01 3.72 9.63
C GLU A 224 29.57 2.71 8.57
N LYS A 225 28.55 3.09 7.81
CA LYS A 225 28.00 2.31 6.70
C LYS A 225 28.50 2.90 5.39
N GLN A 226 29.15 2.08 4.57
CA GLN A 226 29.64 2.45 3.25
C GLN A 226 28.96 1.61 2.19
N ARG A 227 28.57 2.22 1.07
CA ARG A 227 27.95 1.53 -0.05
C ARG A 227 28.96 1.48 -1.19
N LEU A 228 29.46 0.29 -1.51
CA LEU A 228 30.41 0.07 -2.58
C LEU A 228 29.73 -0.80 -3.64
N HIS A 229 29.45 -0.22 -4.81
CA HIS A 229 28.64 -0.85 -5.86
C HIS A 229 27.31 -1.43 -5.32
N ARG A 230 27.09 -2.74 -5.50
CA ARG A 230 25.88 -3.46 -5.03
C ARG A 230 25.98 -3.97 -3.58
N SER A 231 27.11 -3.74 -2.90
CA SER A 231 27.36 -4.27 -1.56
C SER A 231 27.32 -3.17 -0.50
N THR A 232 26.74 -3.49 0.66
CA THR A 232 26.82 -2.63 1.84
C THR A 232 27.90 -3.17 2.75
N LEU A 233 28.86 -2.31 3.10
CA LEU A 233 29.96 -2.62 3.99
C LEU A 233 29.82 -1.78 5.27
N TYR A 234 30.27 -2.33 6.39
CA TYR A 234 30.24 -1.68 7.70
C TYR A 234 31.66 -1.65 8.27
N ARG A 235 32.03 -0.54 8.91
CA ARG A 235 33.31 -0.40 9.63
C ARG A 235 33.11 0.27 10.99
N LEU A 236 33.95 -0.08 11.96
CA LEU A 236 33.97 0.59 13.27
C LEU A 236 34.72 1.92 13.19
N LYS A 237 34.32 2.88 14.03
CA LYS A 237 35.02 4.15 14.24
C LYS A 237 35.08 4.50 15.72
N THR A 238 36.12 5.23 16.13
CA THR A 238 36.19 5.85 17.47
C THR A 238 35.84 7.34 17.35
N ASP A 239 35.65 8.01 18.48
CA ASP A 239 35.35 9.46 18.52
C ASP A 239 36.48 10.31 17.90
N ASN A 240 37.71 9.78 17.87
CA ASN A 240 38.90 10.42 17.28
C ASN A 240 39.12 10.07 15.79
N GLY A 241 38.15 9.42 15.14
CA GLY A 241 38.20 9.07 13.71
C GLY A 241 38.52 7.59 13.45
N LEU A 242 39.14 7.31 12.31
CA LEU A 242 39.51 5.96 11.90
C LEU A 242 40.50 5.36 12.91
N ILE A 243 40.26 4.11 13.33
CA ILE A 243 41.26 3.33 14.08
C ILE A 243 42.47 3.22 13.15
N LYS A 244 43.51 4.03 13.40
CA LYS A 244 44.83 3.77 12.84
C LYS A 244 45.31 2.48 13.49
N GLU A 245 45.71 1.51 12.68
CA GLU A 245 46.48 0.37 13.18
C GLU A 245 47.70 0.93 13.94
N ASP A 246 48.01 0.33 15.09
CA ASP A 246 49.11 0.65 16.02
C ASP A 246 48.92 1.76 17.06
N ILE A 247 47.83 1.75 17.84
CA ILE A 247 47.83 2.43 19.15
C ILE A 247 47.55 1.42 20.26
N THR A 248 48.63 0.92 20.87
CA THR A 248 48.57 0.20 22.14
C THR A 248 48.33 1.22 23.25
N ILE A 249 47.12 1.24 23.81
CA ILE A 249 46.82 2.04 24.99
C ILE A 249 47.34 1.26 26.21
N THR A 250 48.56 1.56 26.65
CA THR A 250 49.00 1.20 28.00
C THR A 250 48.31 2.12 29.01
N LYS A 251 47.52 1.54 29.92
CA LYS A 251 47.06 2.25 31.12
C LYS A 251 48.27 2.43 32.03
N GLU A 252 48.62 3.67 32.35
CA GLU A 252 49.46 3.95 33.52
C GLU A 252 48.60 3.84 34.79
N GLU A 253 49.18 3.19 35.81
CA GLU A 253 48.60 2.94 37.14
C GLU A 253 48.41 4.21 37.97
#